data_AF-N4WTC1-F1
#
_entry.id   AF-N4WTC1-F1
#
_cell.length_a   1.000
_cell.length_b   1.000
_cell.length_c   1.000
_cell.angle_alpha   90.00
_cell.angle_beta   90.00
_cell.angle_gamma   90.00
#
_symmetry.space_group_name_H-M   'P 1'
#
loop_
_entity.id
_entity.type
_entity.pdbx_description
1 polymer ?
#
loop_
_entity_poly.entity_id
_entity_poly.type
_entity_poly.pdbx_seq_one_letter_code
_entity_poly.pdbx_strand_id
1 'polypeptide(L)'
;MGEFMSEYILGIETSCDETAAAIVKDGKEIIANVVASQIESHQRFGGVVPEIASRHHVEQMTIVLEETFQKAGMSMSEMDAVTVTEGPG
;
A
#
# COMPACT_ATOMS: atom_id res chain seq x y z
N MET A 1 1.66 32.83 -14.41
CA MET A 1 0.75 31.68 -14.20
C MET A 1 1.65 30.56 -13.70
N GLY A 2 1.66 30.30 -12.40
CA GLY A 2 2.55 29.26 -11.86
C GLY A 2 2.05 27.90 -12.34
N GLU A 3 2.94 27.10 -12.94
CA GLU A 3 2.67 25.69 -13.15
C GLU A 3 2.53 25.06 -11.76
N PHE A 4 1.31 24.64 -11.39
CA PHE A 4 1.16 23.75 -10.25
C PHE A 4 1.75 22.41 -10.68
N MET A 5 2.93 22.06 -10.14
CA MET A 5 3.45 20.70 -10.25
C MET A 5 2.45 19.76 -9.60
N SER A 6 2.14 18.65 -10.27
CA SER A 6 1.29 17.61 -9.70
C SER A 6 1.95 16.98 -8.48
N GLU A 7 1.16 16.73 -7.45
CA GLU A 7 1.58 16.08 -6.21
C GLU A 7 1.35 14.57 -6.33
N TYR A 8 2.35 13.76 -5.99
CA TYR A 8 2.26 12.30 -5.95
C TYR A 8 2.47 11.77 -4.53
N ILE A 9 1.49 11.00 -4.06
CA ILE A 9 1.44 10.50 -2.68
C ILE A 9 1.47 8.97 -2.71
N LEU A 10 2.43 8.37 -1.99
CA LEU A 10 2.44 6.94 -1.71
C LEU A 10 1.60 6.66 -0.45
N GLY A 11 0.58 5.82 -0.57
CA GLY A 11 -0.19 5.27 0.55
C GLY A 11 0.19 3.83 0.84
N ILE A 12 0.29 3.47 2.12
CA ILE A 12 0.55 2.11 2.60
C ILE A 12 -0.51 1.73 3.64
N GLU A 13 -1.10 0.55 3.48
CA GLU A 13 -2.19 0.04 4.32
C GLU A 13 -1.84 -1.37 4.82
N THR A 14 -1.83 -1.54 6.14
CA THR A 14 -1.52 -2.80 6.86
C THR A 14 -2.27 -2.92 8.19
N SER A 15 -3.53 -2.46 8.25
CA SER A 15 -4.31 -2.42 9.50
C SER A 15 -4.88 -3.77 9.91
N CYS A 16 -5.24 -4.64 8.95
CA CYS A 16 -5.90 -5.92 9.23
C CYS A 16 -5.20 -7.10 8.55
N ASP A 17 -5.73 -7.60 7.43
CA ASP A 17 -5.25 -8.81 6.74
C ASP A 17 -4.88 -8.57 5.28
N GLU A 18 -4.76 -7.31 4.88
CA GLU A 18 -4.23 -6.90 3.58
C GLU A 18 -2.94 -6.09 3.73
N THR A 19 -1.94 -6.40 2.90
CA THR A 19 -0.80 -5.52 2.68
C THR A 19 -1.03 -4.80 1.37
N ALA A 20 -1.20 -3.49 1.40
CA ALA A 20 -1.49 -2.71 0.20
C ALA A 20 -0.62 -1.47 0.09
N ALA A 21 -0.36 -1.06 -1.16
CA ALA A 21 0.22 0.22 -1.47
C ALA A 21 -0.42 0.82 -2.73
N ALA A 22 -0.51 2.15 -2.75
CA ALA A 22 -1.07 2.89 -3.87
C ALA A 22 -0.32 4.21 -4.09
N ILE A 23 -0.22 4.64 -5.34
CA ILE A 23 0.28 5.97 -5.70
C ILE A 23 -0.90 6.78 -6.21
N VAL A 24 -1.16 7.93 -5.60
CA VAL A 24 -2.27 8.83 -5.94
C VAL A 24 -1.70 10.18 -6.37
N LYS A 25 -2.20 10.68 -7.50
CA LYS A 25 -1.89 11.99 -8.04
C LYS A 25 -2.95 13.01 -7.61
N ASP A 26 -2.50 14.15 -7.08
CA ASP A 26 -3.29 15.30 -6.67
C ASP A 26 -4.47 14.92 -5.74
N GLY A 27 -4.32 13.85 -4.96
CA GLY A 27 -5.33 13.28 -4.07
C GLY A 27 -6.61 12.75 -4.77
N LYS A 28 -6.59 12.58 -6.10
CA LYS A 28 -7.80 12.33 -6.91
C LYS A 28 -7.68 11.17 -7.87
N GLU A 29 -6.50 10.95 -8.43
CA GLU A 29 -6.28 9.95 -9.48
C GLU A 29 -5.38 8.84 -8.96
N ILE A 30 -5.85 7.59 -9.04
CA ILE A 30 -5.05 6.42 -8.68
C ILE A 30 -4.16 6.08 -9.88
N ILE A 31 -2.85 6.19 -9.70
CA ILE A 31 -1.84 5.86 -10.71
C ILE A 31 -1.52 4.35 -10.65
N ALA A 32 -1.37 3.82 -9.44
CA ALA A 32 -1.20 2.39 -9.20
C ALA A 32 -1.84 2.01 -7.86
N ASN A 33 -2.32 0.77 -7.78
CA ASN A 33 -2.84 0.16 -6.56
C ASN A 33 -2.53 -1.34 -6.58
N VAL A 34 -1.92 -1.84 -5.51
CA VAL A 34 -1.55 -3.24 -5.32
C VAL A 34 -2.02 -3.68 -3.94
N VAL A 35 -2.65 -4.86 -3.89
CA VAL A 35 -3.18 -5.45 -2.66
C VAL A 35 -2.77 -6.92 -2.60
N ALA A 36 -2.08 -7.31 -1.55
CA ALA A 36 -1.81 -8.69 -1.19
C ALA A 36 -2.72 -9.09 -0.02
N SER A 37 -3.73 -9.92 -0.32
CA SER A 37 -4.71 -10.38 0.67
C SER A 37 -4.26 -11.66 1.37
N GLN A 38 -4.55 -11.78 2.67
CA GLN A 38 -4.23 -12.95 3.49
C GLN A 38 -5.46 -13.85 3.77
N ILE A 39 -6.58 -13.65 3.05
CA ILE A 39 -7.83 -14.39 3.27
C ILE A 39 -7.60 -15.91 3.31
N GLU A 40 -6.82 -16.47 2.37
CA GLU A 40 -6.53 -17.90 2.33
C GLU A 40 -5.77 -18.39 3.56
N SER A 41 -4.82 -17.59 4.06
CA SER A 41 -4.02 -17.90 5.26
C SER A 41 -4.87 -17.95 6.52
N HIS A 42 -5.91 -17.11 6.61
CA HIS A 42 -6.79 -17.00 7.78
C HIS A 42 -8.01 -17.92 7.70
N GLN A 43 -8.39 -18.39 6.50
CA GLN A 43 -9.58 -19.23 6.27
C GLN A 43 -9.61 -20.48 7.16
N ARG A 44 -8.46 -21.13 7.37
CA ARG A 44 -8.35 -22.33 8.22
C ARG A 44 -8.58 -22.08 9.72
N PHE A 45 -8.51 -20.82 10.16
CA PHE A 45 -8.69 -20.43 11.56
C PHE A 45 -10.09 -19.87 11.85
N GLY A 46 -10.92 -19.66 10.81
CA GLY A 46 -12.27 -19.09 10.96
C GLY A 46 -12.29 -17.59 11.28
N GLY A 47 -11.17 -16.90 11.11
CA GLY A 47 -11.00 -15.47 11.39
C GLY A 47 -9.54 -15.05 11.33
N VAL A 48 -9.31 -13.73 11.34
CA VAL A 48 -7.95 -13.16 11.31
C VAL A 48 -7.20 -13.52 12.59
N VAL A 49 -6.00 -14.06 12.44
CA VAL A 49 -5.07 -14.32 13.53
C VAL A 49 -4.01 -13.21 13.55
N PRO A 50 -4.01 -12.29 14.55
CA PRO A 50 -3.16 -11.09 14.51
C PRO A 50 -1.66 -11.35 14.32
N GLU A 51 -1.11 -12.36 14.98
CA GLU A 51 0.33 -12.72 14.85
C GLU A 51 0.67 -13.27 13.46
N ILE A 52 -0.28 -13.92 12.78
CA ILE A 52 -0.07 -14.40 11.42
C ILE A 52 -0.19 -13.22 10.44
N ALA A 53 -1.09 -12.28 10.73
CA ALA A 53 -1.27 -11.12 9.89
C ALA A 53 -0.06 -10.19 9.90
N SER A 54 0.46 -9.89 11.09
CA SER A 54 1.67 -9.07 11.25
C SER A 54 2.88 -9.61 10.48
N ARG A 55 3.09 -10.94 10.49
CA ARG A 55 4.18 -11.60 9.74
C ARG A 55 4.00 -11.49 8.24
N HIS A 56 2.79 -11.75 7.73
CA HIS A 56 2.52 -11.62 6.31
C HIS A 56 2.70 -10.17 5.82
N HIS A 57 2.40 -9.15 6.63
CA HIS A 57 2.71 -7.77 6.26
C HIS A 57 4.21 -7.56 6.04
N VAL A 58 5.06 -8.05 6.95
CA VAL A 58 6.52 -7.98 6.80
C VAL A 58 7.01 -8.72 5.56
N GLU A 59 6.45 -9.89 5.27
CA GLU A 59 6.83 -10.71 4.11
C GLU A 59 6.41 -10.07 2.77
N GLN A 60 5.25 -9.40 2.73
CA GLN A 60 4.68 -8.86 1.49
C GLN A 60 5.08 -7.42 1.20
N MET A 61 5.49 -6.62 2.21
CA MET A 61 5.68 -5.17 2.05
C MET A 61 6.57 -4.80 0.87
N THR A 62 7.76 -5.40 0.77
CA THR A 62 8.70 -5.09 -0.31
C THR A 62 8.14 -5.47 -1.68
N ILE A 63 7.48 -6.63 -1.79
CA ILE A 63 6.88 -7.10 -3.05
C ILE A 63 5.78 -6.15 -3.51
N VAL A 64 4.90 -5.75 -2.58
CA VAL A 64 3.79 -4.82 -2.85
C VAL A 64 4.32 -3.45 -3.29
N LEU A 65 5.36 -2.93 -2.64
CA LEU A 65 5.98 -1.66 -3.03
C LEU A 65 6.64 -1.73 -4.41
N GLU A 66 7.43 -2.77 -4.67
CA GLU A 66 8.09 -2.99 -5.97
C GLU A 66 7.07 -3.08 -7.11
N GLU A 67 5.99 -3.86 -6.92
CA GLU A 67 4.92 -3.98 -7.91
C GLU A 67 4.18 -2.65 -8.10
N THR A 68 3.97 -1.88 -7.03
CA THR A 68 3.29 -0.57 -7.09
C THR A 68 4.09 0.42 -7.93
N PHE A 69 5.40 0.54 -7.68
CA PHE A 69 6.28 1.41 -8.46
C PHE A 69 6.41 0.92 -9.91
N GLN A 70 6.51 -0.40 -10.13
CA GLN A 70 6.55 -0.98 -11.46
C GLN A 70 5.28 -0.66 -12.26
N LYS A 71 4.09 -0.80 -11.65
CA LYS A 71 2.81 -0.47 -12.29
C LYS A 71 2.66 1.02 -12.58
N ALA A 72 3.13 1.87 -11.67
CA ALA A 72 3.11 3.32 -11.86
C ALA A 72 4.12 3.79 -12.92
N GLY A 73 5.18 3.03 -13.17
CA GLY A 73 6.30 3.47 -14.00
C GLY A 73 7.08 4.62 -13.35
N MET A 74 7.11 4.68 -12.02
CA MET A 74 7.67 5.76 -11.22
C MET A 74 8.72 5.22 -10.23
N SER A 75 9.46 6.14 -9.64
CA SER A 75 10.47 5.89 -8.61
C SER A 75 10.12 6.60 -7.30
N MET A 76 10.72 6.14 -6.21
CA MET A 76 10.55 6.74 -4.89
C MET A 76 10.92 8.23 -4.84
N SER A 77 11.89 8.66 -5.65
CA SER A 77 12.32 10.08 -5.73
C SER A 77 11.27 11.02 -6.33
N GLU A 78 10.20 10.50 -6.92
CA GLU A 78 9.11 11.28 -7.51
C GLU A 78 7.93 11.45 -6.55
N MET A 79 7.98 10.84 -5.36
CA MET A 79 6.92 10.97 -4.35
C MET A 79 7.14 12.22 -3.50
N ASP A 80 6.08 13.02 -3.33
CA ASP A 80 6.08 14.21 -2.48
C ASP A 80 5.79 13.85 -1.02
N ALA A 81 5.03 12.77 -0.79
CA ALA A 81 4.68 12.30 0.54
C ALA A 81 4.54 10.77 0.62
N VAL A 82 4.75 10.25 1.82
CA VAL A 82 4.43 8.87 2.21
C VAL A 82 3.41 8.92 3.33
N THR A 83 2.33 8.17 3.16
CA THR A 83 1.23 8.05 4.11
C THR A 83 1.07 6.59 4.51
N VAL A 84 0.76 6.38 5.79
CA VAL A 84 0.54 5.06 6.37
C VAL A 84 -0.69 5.10 7.24
N THR A 85 -1.38 3.98 7.36
CA THR A 85 -2.47 3.84 8.32
C THR A 85 -1.91 3.80 9.75
N GLU A 86 -2.37 4.71 10.59
CA GLU A 86 -1.97 4.79 12.01
C GLU A 86 -2.92 4.02 12.92
N GLY A 87 -4.20 3.96 12.55
CA GLY A 87 -5.23 3.21 13.27
C GLY A 87 -6.64 3.72 12.94
N PRO A 88 -7.68 3.06 13.46
CA PRO A 88 -7.61 1.81 14.24
C PRO A 88 -7.17 0.60 13.40
N GLY A 89 -6.80 -0.50 14.08
CA GLY A 89 -6.39 -1.78 13.51
C GLY A 89 -6.34 -2.85 14.59
#